data_AF-A0A2N1CUL3-F1
#
_entry.id   AF-A0A2N1CUL3-F1
#
_cell.length_a   1.000
_cell.length_b   1.000
_cell.length_c   1.000
_cell.angle_alpha   90.00
_cell.angle_beta   90.00
_cell.angle_gamma   90.00
#
_symmetry.space_group_name_H-M   'P 1'
#
loop_
_entity.id
_entity.type
_entity.pdbx_description
1 polymer ?
#
loop_
_entity_poly.entity_id
_entity_poly.type
_entity_poly.pdbx_seq_one_letter_code
_entity_poly.pdbx_strand_id
1 'polypeptide(L)'
;MKKILLLILLLILCLVAAWGSYMLVINRIEQIVAREIGNARTELYQEKQKFKSLVGEIESYQALYQTAINDITAKVKLLDKVEIISQGMPLLMQVETGAESITKQQLPELAKPDGCSGKRGLNKQRIDFKTKFMEPPKVLSTISSVDFAKGVDHRINTKVTNVTKVGFSLDLITWCDTRISKVEASWIAVGY
;
A
#
# COMPACT_ATOMS: atom_id res chain seq x y z
N MET A 1 0.21 -53.74 -104.70
CA MET A 1 0.27 -54.12 -103.27
C MET A 1 1.52 -53.61 -102.55
N LYS A 2 2.76 -53.87 -103.02
CA LYS A 2 4.01 -53.44 -102.33
C LYS A 2 4.18 -51.92 -102.07
N LYS A 3 3.78 -51.05 -103.02
CA LYS A 3 3.91 -49.57 -102.84
C LYS A 3 2.99 -48.98 -101.75
N ILE A 4 1.79 -49.54 -101.57
CA ILE A 4 0.84 -49.10 -100.54
C ILE A 4 1.35 -49.49 -99.15
N LEU A 5 1.89 -50.70 -99.02
CA LEU A 5 2.49 -51.18 -97.77
C LEU A 5 3.69 -50.32 -97.33
N LEU A 6 4.53 -49.89 -98.28
CA LEU A 6 5.67 -49.00 -98.02
C LEU A 6 5.22 -47.61 -97.54
N LEU A 7 4.16 -47.06 -98.14
CA LEU A 7 3.59 -45.78 -97.72
C LEU A 7 3.01 -45.84 -96.30
N ILE A 8 2.30 -46.91 -95.96
CA ILE A 8 1.77 -47.14 -94.61
C ILE A 8 2.92 -47.23 -93.60
N LEU A 9 3.99 -47.96 -93.92
CA LEU A 9 5.15 -48.11 -93.04
C LEU A 9 5.87 -46.76 -92.78
N LEU A 10 6.03 -45.94 -93.82
CA LEU A 10 6.59 -44.58 -93.72
C LEU A 10 5.71 -43.64 -92.89
N LEU A 11 4.39 -43.76 -93.01
CA LEU A 11 3.43 -42.96 -92.25
C LEU A 11 3.46 -43.34 -90.76
N ILE A 12 3.56 -44.64 -90.45
CA ILE A 12 3.76 -45.14 -89.09
C ILE A 12 5.08 -44.63 -88.52
N LEU A 13 6.18 -44.69 -89.27
CA LEU A 13 7.48 -44.17 -88.85
C LEU A 13 7.45 -42.66 -88.56
N CYS A 14 6.78 -41.87 -89.40
CA CYS A 14 6.58 -40.44 -89.15
C CYS A 14 5.73 -40.17 -87.91
N LEU A 15 4.66 -40.96 -87.70
CA LEU A 15 3.81 -40.83 -86.51
C LEU A 15 4.59 -41.18 -85.23
N VAL A 16 5.40 -42.24 -85.25
CA VAL A 16 6.25 -42.62 -84.11
C VAL A 16 7.31 -41.55 -83.82
N ALA A 17 7.94 -40.99 -84.86
CA ALA A 17 8.92 -39.90 -84.69
C ALA A 17 8.25 -38.62 -84.14
N ALA A 18 7.09 -38.23 -84.68
CA ALA A 18 6.32 -37.09 -84.19
C ALA A 18 5.85 -37.28 -82.74
N TRP A 19 5.43 -38.50 -82.38
CA TRP A 19 5.04 -38.84 -81.01
C TRP A 19 6.23 -38.81 -80.05
N GLY A 20 7.40 -39.30 -80.47
CA GLY A 20 8.65 -39.20 -79.70
C GLY A 20 9.08 -37.76 -79.46
N SER A 21 9.01 -36.89 -80.48
CA SER A 21 9.28 -35.45 -80.33
C SER A 21 8.28 -34.75 -79.40
N TYR A 22 6.99 -35.11 -79.50
CA TYR A 22 5.94 -34.60 -78.62
C TYR A 22 6.17 -34.99 -77.15
N MET A 23 6.54 -36.24 -76.89
CA MET A 23 6.86 -36.72 -75.53
C MET A 23 8.08 -36.02 -74.93
N LEU A 24 9.10 -35.72 -75.74
CA LEU A 24 10.27 -34.95 -75.28
C LEU A 24 9.90 -33.51 -74.89
N VAL A 25 9.01 -32.88 -75.64
CA VAL A 25 8.53 -31.52 -75.31
C VAL A 25 7.73 -31.52 -74.01
N ILE A 26 6.82 -32.48 -73.82
CA ILE A 26 6.05 -32.64 -72.58
C ILE A 26 6.99 -32.82 -71.39
N ASN A 27 7.93 -33.76 -71.47
CA ASN A 27 8.86 -34.02 -70.37
C ASN A 27 9.70 -32.77 -70.03
N ARG A 28 10.11 -31.99 -71.03
CA ARG A 28 10.85 -30.75 -70.79
C ARG A 28 10.01 -29.66 -70.13
N ILE A 29 8.73 -29.55 -70.50
CA ILE A 29 7.78 -28.65 -69.84
C ILE A 29 7.55 -29.09 -68.39
N GLU A 30 7.33 -30.38 -68.15
CA GLU A 30 7.16 -30.93 -66.79
C GLU A 30 8.37 -30.63 -65.90
N GLN A 31 9.60 -30.80 -66.41
CA GLN A 31 10.82 -30.47 -65.68
C GLN A 31 10.92 -28.97 -65.36
N ILE A 32 10.58 -28.09 -66.30
CA ILE A 32 10.59 -26.64 -66.08
C ILE A 32 9.56 -26.26 -65.01
N VAL A 33 8.33 -26.76 -65.14
CA VAL A 33 7.24 -26.50 -64.20
C VAL A 33 7.60 -27.04 -62.81
N ALA A 34 8.10 -28.27 -62.72
CA ALA A 34 8.53 -28.87 -61.46
C ALA A 34 9.66 -28.08 -60.80
N ARG A 35 10.63 -27.60 -61.59
CA ARG A 35 11.72 -26.76 -61.08
C ARG A 35 11.22 -25.42 -60.56
N GLU A 36 10.36 -24.73 -61.30
CA GLU A 36 9.85 -23.42 -60.92
C GLU A 36 8.99 -23.49 -59.65
N ILE A 37 8.11 -24.49 -59.57
CA ILE A 37 7.31 -24.78 -58.38
C ILE A 37 8.22 -25.15 -57.20
N GLY A 38 9.27 -25.93 -57.43
CA GLY A 38 10.26 -26.30 -56.41
C GLY A 38 11.00 -25.09 -55.84
N ASN A 39 11.43 -24.17 -56.71
CA ASN A 39 12.10 -22.94 -56.32
C ASN A 39 11.17 -22.03 -55.51
N ALA A 40 9.96 -21.74 -56.03
CA ALA A 40 8.98 -20.91 -55.34
C ALA A 40 8.59 -21.49 -53.97
N ARG A 41 8.43 -22.81 -53.88
CA ARG A 41 8.18 -23.50 -52.60
C ARG A 41 9.34 -23.30 -51.62
N THR A 42 10.58 -23.41 -52.09
CA THR A 42 11.77 -23.25 -51.25
C THR A 42 11.89 -21.82 -50.73
N GLU A 43 11.67 -20.82 -51.59
CA GLU A 43 11.66 -19.40 -51.20
C GLU A 43 10.58 -19.12 -50.16
N LEU A 44 9.35 -19.62 -50.37
CA LEU A 44 8.26 -19.50 -49.41
C LEU A 44 8.61 -20.14 -48.05
N TYR A 45 9.29 -21.30 -48.06
CA TYR A 45 9.74 -21.92 -46.81
C TYR A 45 10.79 -21.07 -46.08
N GLN A 46 11.73 -20.46 -46.81
CA GLN A 46 12.74 -19.58 -46.21
C GLN A 46 12.09 -18.33 -45.60
N GLU A 47 11.16 -17.71 -46.33
CA GLU A 47 10.44 -16.53 -45.83
C GLU A 47 9.58 -16.87 -44.60
N LYS A 48 8.89 -18.02 -44.63
CA LYS A 48 8.14 -18.52 -43.47
C LYS A 48 9.03 -18.72 -42.25
N GLN A 49 10.26 -19.22 -42.42
CA GLN A 49 11.20 -19.39 -41.30
C GLN A 49 11.68 -18.05 -40.73
N LYS A 50 11.98 -17.06 -41.59
CA LYS A 50 12.32 -15.70 -41.14
C LYS A 50 11.17 -15.06 -40.37
N PHE A 51 9.94 -15.21 -40.86
CA PHE A 51 8.77 -14.71 -40.14
C PHE A 51 8.61 -15.42 -38.78
N LYS A 52 8.82 -16.74 -38.74
CA LYS A 52 8.75 -17.49 -37.49
C LYS A 52 9.80 -17.06 -36.47
N SER A 53 11.03 -16.75 -36.89
CA SER A 53 12.06 -16.24 -35.98
C SER A 53 11.69 -14.86 -35.43
N LEU A 54 11.21 -13.96 -36.29
CA LEU A 54 10.76 -12.63 -35.90
C LEU A 54 9.59 -12.68 -34.89
N VAL A 55 8.63 -13.60 -35.09
CA VAL A 55 7.54 -13.81 -34.14
C VAL A 55 8.09 -14.26 -32.78
N GLY A 56 9.07 -15.17 -32.74
CA GLY A 56 9.70 -15.60 -31.50
C GLY A 56 10.43 -14.46 -30.77
N GLU A 57 11.10 -13.56 -31.50
CA GLU A 57 11.71 -12.37 -30.91
C GLU A 57 10.66 -11.45 -30.28
N ILE A 58 9.54 -11.19 -30.98
CA ILE A 58 8.44 -10.35 -30.48
C ILE A 58 7.85 -10.94 -29.20
N GLU A 59 7.62 -12.25 -29.17
CA GLU A 59 7.12 -12.96 -27.98
C GLU A 59 8.10 -12.81 -26.79
N SER A 60 9.41 -12.88 -27.04
CA SER A 60 10.42 -12.68 -26.00
C SER A 60 10.38 -11.25 -25.42
N TYR A 61 10.21 -10.22 -26.27
CA TYR A 61 10.09 -8.85 -25.83
C TYR A 61 8.80 -8.62 -25.03
N GLN A 62 7.67 -9.20 -25.47
CA GLN A 62 6.41 -9.13 -24.74
C GLN A 62 6.53 -9.73 -23.33
N ALA A 63 7.23 -10.86 -23.18
CA ALA A 63 7.47 -11.46 -21.87
C ALA A 63 8.32 -10.56 -20.95
N LEU A 64 9.34 -9.89 -21.50
CA LEU A 64 10.17 -8.92 -20.77
C LEU A 64 9.33 -7.72 -20.30
N TYR A 65 8.53 -7.14 -21.19
CA TYR A 65 7.65 -6.02 -20.85
C TYR A 65 6.61 -6.40 -19.81
N GLN A 66 6.02 -7.59 -19.90
CA GLN A 66 5.04 -8.05 -18.91
C GLN A 66 5.67 -8.18 -17.52
N THR A 67 6.91 -8.66 -17.45
CA THR A 67 7.66 -8.77 -16.19
C THR A 67 7.91 -7.38 -15.59
N ALA A 68 8.32 -6.41 -16.40
CA ALA A 68 8.52 -5.03 -15.95
C ALA A 68 7.21 -4.38 -15.46
N ILE A 69 6.09 -4.60 -16.17
CA ILE A 69 4.77 -4.11 -15.75
C ILE A 69 4.38 -4.71 -14.40
N ASN A 70 4.61 -6.00 -14.19
CA ASN A 70 4.28 -6.67 -12.93
C ASN A 70 5.12 -6.10 -11.77
N ASP A 71 6.42 -5.85 -11.96
CA ASP A 71 7.29 -5.23 -10.96
C ASP A 71 6.86 -3.78 -10.63
N ILE A 72 6.57 -2.98 -11.66
CA ILE A 72 6.07 -1.61 -11.49
C ILE A 72 4.74 -1.63 -10.73
N THR A 73 3.81 -2.52 -11.10
CA THR A 73 2.51 -2.65 -10.43
C THR A 73 2.67 -3.04 -8.96
N ALA A 74 3.61 -3.93 -8.64
CA ALA A 74 3.92 -4.28 -7.25
C ALA A 74 4.47 -3.08 -6.47
N LYS A 75 5.35 -2.28 -7.07
CA LYS A 75 5.89 -1.06 -6.46
C LYS A 75 4.82 0.01 -6.25
N VAL A 76 3.94 0.24 -7.23
CA VAL A 76 2.81 1.18 -7.10
C VAL A 76 1.87 0.75 -5.96
N LYS A 77 1.58 -0.54 -5.83
CA LYS A 77 0.78 -1.06 -4.71
C LYS A 77 1.41 -0.82 -3.33
N LEU A 78 2.75 -0.74 -3.26
CA LEU A 78 3.44 -0.32 -2.04
C LEU A 78 3.32 1.18 -1.80
N LEU A 79 3.35 2.00 -2.86
CA LEU A 79 3.14 3.44 -2.76
C LEU A 79 1.72 3.79 -2.30
N ASP A 80 0.68 3.07 -2.72
CA ASP A 80 -0.69 3.26 -2.22
C ASP A 80 -0.77 3.09 -0.69
N LYS A 81 0.00 2.14 -0.13
CA LYS A 81 0.08 1.95 1.32
C LYS A 81 0.77 3.13 2.00
N VAL A 82 1.78 3.72 1.36
CA VAL A 82 2.47 4.92 1.86
C VAL A 82 1.56 6.14 1.78
N GLU A 83 0.72 6.25 0.75
CA GLU A 83 -0.24 7.34 0.62
C GLU A 83 -1.38 7.25 1.65
N ILE A 84 -1.83 6.04 2.00
CA ILE A 84 -2.76 5.85 3.12
C ILE A 84 -2.10 6.25 4.46
N ILE A 85 -0.80 6.03 4.62
CA ILE A 85 -0.05 6.47 5.80
C ILE A 85 0.12 8.01 5.81
N SER A 86 0.23 8.66 4.65
CA SER A 86 0.44 10.12 4.55
C SER A 86 -0.85 10.95 4.57
N GLN A 87 -1.93 10.46 3.94
CA GLN A 87 -3.25 11.09 4.02
C GLN A 87 -3.91 10.87 5.39
N GLY A 88 -3.39 9.90 6.15
CA GLY A 88 -3.87 9.54 7.46
C GLY A 88 -3.15 10.18 8.64
N MET A 89 -2.06 10.96 8.49
CA MET A 89 -1.41 11.67 9.62
C MET A 89 -0.19 12.53 9.22
N PRO A 90 0.21 13.46 10.09
CA PRO A 90 1.21 13.06 11.08
C PRO A 90 0.46 12.95 12.41
N LEU A 91 0.66 11.95 13.27
CA LEU A 91 1.79 11.89 14.19
C LEU A 91 2.25 13.29 14.69
N LEU A 92 1.37 14.29 14.64
CA LEU A 92 1.57 15.57 15.28
C LEU A 92 1.22 15.33 16.72
N MET A 93 2.26 15.41 17.54
CA MET A 93 2.12 15.39 18.97
C MET A 93 1.07 16.44 19.39
N GLN A 94 -0.09 15.96 19.83
CA GLN A 94 -1.13 16.78 20.43
C GLN A 94 -0.70 17.11 21.85
N VAL A 95 -0.85 18.39 22.21
CA VAL A 95 -0.62 18.88 23.55
C VAL A 95 -1.89 19.57 24.04
N GLU A 96 -2.41 19.11 25.17
CA GLU A 96 -3.47 19.82 25.90
C GLU A 96 -2.97 20.20 27.29
N THR A 97 -3.46 21.33 27.80
CA THR A 97 -3.15 21.82 29.14
C THR A 97 -4.40 22.34 29.81
N GLY A 98 -4.39 22.34 31.14
CA GLY A 98 -5.45 22.93 31.94
C GLY A 98 -5.03 23.05 33.40
N ALA A 99 -5.90 23.63 34.21
CA ALA A 99 -5.68 23.77 35.64
C ALA A 99 -6.99 23.67 36.40
N GLU A 100 -6.93 23.05 37.58
CA GLU A 100 -8.05 22.91 38.50
C GLU A 100 -7.70 23.59 39.82
N SER A 101 -8.53 24.55 40.24
CA SER A 101 -8.36 25.24 41.52
C SER A 101 -9.52 24.95 42.45
N ILE A 102 -9.17 24.70 43.72
CA ILE A 102 -10.11 24.61 44.83
C ILE A 102 -9.76 25.66 45.88
N THR A 103 -10.80 26.27 46.41
CA THR A 103 -10.72 27.30 47.45
C THR A 103 -11.56 26.89 48.65
N LYS A 104 -11.24 27.42 49.83
CA LYS A 104 -12.05 27.22 51.04
C LYS A 104 -13.50 27.72 50.89
N GLN A 105 -13.77 28.63 49.95
CA GLN A 105 -15.12 29.09 49.63
C GLN A 105 -15.92 28.00 48.92
N GLN A 106 -15.28 27.25 48.02
CA GLN A 106 -15.90 26.11 47.34
C GLN A 106 -15.97 24.87 48.24
N LEU A 107 -14.95 24.69 49.08
CA LEU A 107 -14.76 23.49 49.90
C LEU A 107 -14.32 23.86 51.33
N PRO A 108 -15.27 24.25 52.22
CA PRO A 108 -14.96 24.78 53.55
C PRO A 108 -14.17 23.84 54.47
N GLU A 109 -14.29 22.53 54.27
CA GLU A 109 -13.53 21.51 55.00
C GLU A 109 -12.02 21.60 54.75
N LEU A 110 -11.57 22.27 53.68
CA LEU A 110 -10.14 22.56 53.46
C LEU A 110 -9.56 23.43 54.58
N ALA A 111 -10.36 24.35 55.14
CA ALA A 111 -9.92 25.27 56.20
C ALA A 111 -10.20 24.72 57.62
N LYS A 112 -11.15 23.79 57.77
CA LYS A 112 -11.56 23.19 59.04
C LYS A 112 -11.50 21.66 58.93
N PRO A 113 -10.34 21.04 59.19
CA PRO A 113 -10.19 19.59 59.14
C PRO A 113 -11.05 18.90 60.20
N ASP A 114 -11.65 17.78 59.84
CA ASP A 114 -12.44 16.88 60.70
C ASP A 114 -11.61 15.71 61.28
N GLY A 115 -10.28 15.74 61.09
CA GLY A 115 -9.33 14.76 61.62
C GLY A 115 -8.42 14.16 60.55
N CYS A 116 -7.71 13.07 60.87
CA CYS A 116 -6.80 12.36 59.95
C CYS A 116 -7.46 11.33 59.04
N SER A 117 -8.74 11.03 59.24
CA SER A 117 -9.40 9.89 58.60
C SER A 117 -9.95 10.19 57.19
N GLY A 118 -9.99 11.46 56.78
CA GLY A 118 -10.57 11.90 55.51
C GLY A 118 -9.56 12.52 54.53
N LYS A 119 -9.65 12.13 53.25
CA LYS A 119 -9.05 12.87 52.14
C LYS A 119 -10.01 14.00 51.76
N ARG A 120 -9.53 15.24 51.77
CA ARG A 120 -10.31 16.45 51.46
C ARG A 120 -9.75 17.08 50.19
N GLY A 121 -10.62 17.56 49.30
CA GLY A 121 -10.24 18.12 48.00
C GLY A 121 -10.91 17.43 46.82
N LEU A 122 -10.32 17.55 45.64
CA LEU A 122 -10.79 16.86 44.44
C LEU A 122 -10.35 15.40 44.51
N ASN A 123 -11.30 14.48 44.60
CA ASN A 123 -11.02 13.03 44.65
C ASN A 123 -11.57 12.38 43.38
N LYS A 124 -10.66 11.86 42.54
CA LYS A 124 -10.95 11.28 41.22
C LYS A 124 -11.78 12.20 40.33
N GLN A 125 -11.56 13.51 40.40
CA GLN A 125 -12.27 14.48 39.57
C GLN A 125 -12.02 14.18 38.09
N ARG A 126 -13.10 14.05 37.32
CA ARG A 126 -13.00 13.77 35.89
C ARG A 126 -12.63 15.04 35.14
N ILE A 127 -11.58 14.95 34.33
CA ILE A 127 -11.14 16.00 33.40
C ILE A 127 -11.23 15.43 31.99
N ASP A 128 -11.97 16.11 31.12
CA ASP A 128 -12.13 15.74 29.72
C ASP A 128 -11.25 16.59 28.82
N PHE A 129 -10.64 15.96 27.83
CA PHE A 129 -9.88 16.64 26.79
C PHE A 129 -10.81 17.34 25.82
N LYS A 130 -10.39 18.48 25.28
CA LYS A 130 -11.16 19.22 24.26
C LYS A 130 -11.25 18.42 22.98
N THR A 131 -10.15 17.77 22.61
CA THR A 131 -10.06 16.90 21.44
C THR A 131 -9.59 15.51 21.88
N LYS A 132 -10.29 14.49 21.42
CA LYS A 132 -9.91 13.09 21.68
C LYS A 132 -8.56 12.77 21.05
N PHE A 133 -7.66 12.20 21.84
CA PHE A 133 -6.39 11.63 21.38
C PHE A 133 -6.60 10.29 20.65
N MET A 134 -5.70 9.96 19.75
CA MET A 134 -5.68 8.67 19.05
C MET A 134 -5.38 7.51 20.00
N GLU A 135 -4.52 7.73 20.99
CA GLU A 135 -4.20 6.80 22.08
C GLU A 135 -4.20 7.51 23.44
N PRO A 136 -4.37 6.80 24.57
CA PRO A 136 -4.29 7.44 25.89
C PRO A 136 -2.95 8.21 26.05
N PRO A 137 -2.99 9.54 26.24
CA PRO A 137 -1.76 10.35 26.28
C PRO A 137 -0.96 10.12 27.57
N LYS A 138 0.26 10.66 27.63
CA LYS A 138 0.98 10.82 28.89
C LYS A 138 0.53 12.12 29.54
N VAL A 139 0.10 12.03 30.79
CA VAL A 139 -0.41 13.19 31.53
C VAL A 139 0.44 13.40 32.78
N LEU A 140 0.89 14.63 32.97
CA LEU A 140 1.58 15.08 34.18
C LEU A 140 0.73 16.16 34.85
N SER A 141 0.54 16.03 36.16
CA SER A 141 -0.07 17.08 37.00
C SER A 141 0.97 17.60 38.00
N THR A 142 0.95 18.90 38.27
CA THR A 142 1.77 19.54 39.31
C THR A 142 0.94 20.57 40.07
N ILE A 143 1.38 20.92 41.27
CA ILE A 143 0.78 22.00 42.05
C ILE A 143 1.35 23.32 41.50
N SER A 144 0.49 24.18 40.98
CA SER A 144 0.87 25.50 40.43
C SER A 144 0.75 26.62 41.45
N SER A 145 -0.16 26.48 42.43
CA SER A 145 -0.35 27.46 43.51
C SER A 145 -0.89 26.78 44.76
N VAL A 146 -0.41 27.18 45.94
CA VAL A 146 -0.93 26.71 47.22
C VAL A 146 -0.78 27.77 48.31
N ASP A 147 -1.83 27.94 49.10
CA ASP A 147 -1.90 28.84 50.25
C ASP A 147 -2.30 28.02 51.49
N PHE A 148 -1.31 27.64 52.29
CA PHE A 148 -1.50 26.91 53.54
C PHE A 148 -1.71 27.85 54.73
N ALA A 149 -2.56 27.45 55.67
CA ALA A 149 -2.59 28.11 56.97
C ALA A 149 -1.40 27.67 57.83
N LYS A 150 -0.92 28.58 58.67
CA LYS A 150 0.21 28.33 59.60
C LYS A 150 -0.14 27.36 60.74
N GLY A 151 0.90 26.76 61.32
CA GLY A 151 0.83 26.07 62.61
C GLY A 151 0.39 24.61 62.58
N VAL A 152 0.41 23.98 61.40
CA VAL A 152 0.16 22.55 61.17
C VAL A 152 1.04 22.09 60.00
N ASP A 153 1.26 20.78 59.88
CA ASP A 153 2.01 20.22 58.76
C ASP A 153 1.33 20.47 57.42
N HIS A 154 2.15 20.65 56.37
CA HIS A 154 1.67 20.88 55.01
C HIS A 154 1.67 19.56 54.23
N ARG A 155 0.46 19.05 53.97
CA ARG A 155 0.28 17.80 53.23
C ARG A 155 -0.63 18.01 52.05
N ILE A 156 -0.14 17.68 50.87
CA ILE A 156 -0.88 17.82 49.62
C ILE A 156 -0.39 16.76 48.66
N ASN A 157 -1.31 16.20 47.89
CA ASN A 157 -0.98 15.23 46.86
C ASN A 157 -1.81 15.52 45.61
N THR A 158 -1.12 15.57 44.47
CA THR A 158 -1.75 15.56 43.15
C THR A 158 -1.46 14.22 42.48
N LYS A 159 -2.48 13.58 41.90
CA LYS A 159 -2.30 12.30 41.21
C LYS A 159 -3.21 12.19 40.00
N VAL A 160 -2.63 11.78 38.88
CA VAL A 160 -3.38 11.42 37.68
C VAL A 160 -3.61 9.91 37.65
N THR A 161 -4.85 9.51 37.39
CA THR A 161 -5.26 8.11 37.21
C THR A 161 -6.25 7.98 36.07
N ASN A 162 -6.54 6.75 35.63
CA ASN A 162 -7.58 6.44 34.63
C ASN A 162 -7.45 7.27 33.34
N VAL A 163 -6.23 7.42 32.81
CA VAL A 163 -6.00 8.15 31.57
C VAL A 163 -6.58 7.34 30.40
N THR A 164 -7.47 7.97 29.65
CA THR A 164 -8.09 7.44 28.43
C THR A 164 -7.88 8.42 27.29
N LYS A 165 -8.32 8.04 26.08
CA LYS A 165 -8.26 8.89 24.89
C LYS A 165 -9.03 10.21 25.02
N VAL A 166 -10.00 10.27 25.93
CA VAL A 166 -10.95 11.40 26.06
C VAL A 166 -10.76 12.18 27.36
N GLY A 167 -9.89 11.73 28.27
CA GLY A 167 -9.61 12.46 29.51
C GLY A 167 -9.00 11.57 30.60
N PHE A 168 -8.96 12.07 31.83
CA PHE A 168 -8.36 11.38 32.97
C PHE A 168 -9.05 11.74 34.30
N SER A 169 -8.64 11.09 35.39
CA SER A 169 -9.06 11.42 36.76
C SER A 169 -7.92 12.13 37.51
N LEU A 170 -8.21 13.28 38.09
CA LEU A 170 -7.30 14.08 38.91
C LEU A 170 -7.68 13.98 40.39
N ASP A 171 -6.73 13.53 41.21
CA ASP A 171 -6.76 13.76 42.66
C ASP A 171 -5.99 15.06 42.95
N LEU A 172 -6.59 15.99 43.69
CA LEU A 172 -5.92 17.11 44.33
C LEU A 172 -6.41 17.15 45.78
N ILE A 173 -5.70 16.43 46.63
CA ILE A 173 -6.17 16.09 47.98
C ILE A 173 -5.19 16.52 49.07
N THR A 174 -5.75 16.79 50.24
CA THR A 174 -5.05 16.97 51.51
C THR A 174 -5.66 16.05 52.57
N TRP A 175 -5.00 15.92 53.72
CA TRP A 175 -5.45 15.05 54.83
C TRP A 175 -4.93 15.57 56.18
N CYS A 176 -5.40 14.94 57.26
CA CYS A 176 -5.06 15.32 58.63
C CYS A 176 -5.42 16.77 58.96
N ASP A 177 -4.67 17.39 59.85
CA ASP A 177 -4.83 18.76 60.35
C ASP A 177 -4.41 19.83 59.34
N THR A 178 -3.98 19.46 58.12
CA THR A 178 -3.59 20.41 57.08
C THR A 178 -4.75 21.34 56.74
N ARG A 179 -4.45 22.64 56.68
CA ARG A 179 -5.43 23.69 56.40
C ARG A 179 -5.02 24.46 55.15
N ILE A 180 -5.90 24.52 54.16
CA ILE A 180 -5.66 25.15 52.86
C ILE A 180 -6.71 26.23 52.62
N SER A 181 -6.26 27.42 52.25
CA SER A 181 -7.13 28.54 51.84
C SER A 181 -7.43 28.47 50.34
N LYS A 182 -6.41 28.19 49.52
CA LYS A 182 -6.50 27.96 48.08
C LYS A 182 -5.42 26.98 47.63
N VAL A 183 -5.73 26.15 46.65
CA VAL A 183 -4.74 25.35 45.92
C VAL A 183 -5.17 25.23 44.46
N GLU A 184 -4.19 25.12 43.57
CA GLU A 184 -4.36 24.87 42.15
C GLU A 184 -3.39 23.78 41.68
N ALA A 185 -3.89 22.86 40.85
CA ALA A 185 -3.10 21.91 40.12
C ALA A 185 -3.18 22.20 38.63
N SER A 186 -2.03 22.40 37.99
CA SER A 186 -1.89 22.48 36.54
C SER A 186 -1.52 21.13 35.96
N TRP A 187 -1.97 20.84 34.75
CA TRP A 187 -1.67 19.59 34.06
C TRP A 187 -1.33 19.82 32.58
N ILE A 188 -0.53 18.90 32.04
CA ILE A 188 -0.18 18.80 30.62
C ILE A 188 -0.40 17.36 30.17
N ALA A 189 -1.07 17.20 29.03
CA ALA A 189 -1.28 15.93 28.34
C ALA A 189 -0.56 15.99 27.00
N VAL A 190 0.32 15.02 26.73
CA VAL A 190 1.12 14.92 25.51
C VAL A 190 0.90 13.54 24.90
N GLY A 191 0.47 13.49 23.64
CA GLY A 191 0.15 12.25 22.94
C GLY A 191 -0.08 12.47 21.46
N TYR A 192 -0.69 11.49 20.81
CA TYR A 192 -1.10 11.54 19.41
C TYR A 192 -2.60 11.29 19.32
#